data_AF-L9ZQ73-F1
#
_entry.id   AF-L9ZQ73-F1
#
_cell.length_a   1.000
_cell.length_b   1.000
_cell.length_c   1.000
_cell.angle_alpha   90.00
_cell.angle_beta   90.00
_cell.angle_gamma   90.00
#
_symmetry.space_group_name_H-M   'P 1'
#
loop_
_entity.id
_entity.type
_entity.pdbx_description
1 polymer ?
#
loop_
_entity_poly.entity_id
_entity_poly.type
_entity_poly.pdbx_seq_one_letter_code
_entity_poly.pdbx_strand_id
1 'polypeptide(L)'
;MANRDDVSRELAKCTNCDSIYAARQWPDGDIQMIGSDSCPCGSTDFVLVDDEDDDGGRAAIETEPGRESDGDDDPSPDRTTAE
;
A
#
# COMPACT_ATOMS: atom_id res chain seq x y z
N MET A 1 13.80 -8.84 17.78
CA MET A 1 12.41 -9.22 18.11
C MET A 1 11.68 -9.29 16.78
N ALA A 2 11.20 -10.48 16.39
CA ALA A 2 10.57 -10.70 15.09
C ALA A 2 9.37 -9.76 14.93
N ASN A 3 9.36 -9.03 13.80
CA ASN A 3 8.30 -8.09 13.46
C ASN A 3 7.01 -8.92 13.39
N ARG A 4 5.97 -8.48 14.09
CA ARG A 4 4.65 -9.12 13.99
C ARG A 4 3.94 -8.72 12.69
N ASP A 5 4.66 -7.98 11.86
CA ASP A 5 4.23 -7.29 10.65
C ASP A 5 4.65 -8.02 9.37
N ASP A 6 5.33 -9.18 9.45
CA ASP A 6 5.64 -10.02 8.28
C ASP A 6 4.41 -10.80 7.74
N VAL A 7 3.24 -10.65 8.38
CA VAL A 7 1.97 -11.21 7.88
C VAL A 7 1.28 -10.16 6.99
N SER A 8 1.24 -10.44 5.69
CA SER A 8 0.47 -9.65 4.73
C SER A 8 -0.99 -10.03 4.79
N ARG A 9 -1.88 -9.03 4.77
CA ARG A 9 -3.32 -9.25 4.71
C ARG A 9 -3.72 -9.33 3.25
N GLU A 10 -4.20 -10.49 2.84
CA GLU A 10 -4.48 -10.81 1.44
C GLU A 10 -5.93 -11.27 1.28
N LEU A 11 -6.39 -11.37 0.03
CA LEU A 11 -7.71 -11.90 -0.28
C LEU A 11 -7.59 -13.33 -0.78
N ALA A 12 -8.47 -14.21 -0.31
CA ALA A 12 -8.57 -15.58 -0.78
C ALA A 12 -9.96 -15.83 -1.39
N LYS A 13 -9.98 -16.56 -2.49
CA LYS A 13 -11.18 -16.89 -3.25
C LYS A 13 -11.46 -18.39 -3.17
N CYS A 14 -12.72 -18.72 -2.91
CA CYS A 14 -13.19 -20.09 -2.99
C CYS A 14 -13.26 -20.57 -4.44
N THR A 15 -12.63 -21.70 -4.77
CA THR A 15 -12.64 -22.25 -6.14
C THR A 15 -14.00 -22.84 -6.55
N ASN A 16 -14.87 -23.12 -5.58
CA ASN A 16 -16.18 -23.73 -5.81
C ASN A 16 -17.31 -22.73 -6.05
N CYS A 17 -17.31 -21.59 -5.35
CA CYS A 17 -18.39 -20.59 -5.42
C CYS A 17 -17.92 -19.17 -5.73
N ASP A 18 -16.63 -18.98 -6.00
CA ASP A 18 -16.05 -17.69 -6.39
C ASP A 18 -16.13 -16.59 -5.30
N SER A 19 -16.50 -16.95 -4.08
CA SER A 19 -16.66 -15.98 -2.99
C SER A 19 -15.30 -15.56 -2.42
N ILE A 20 -15.17 -14.26 -2.17
CA ILE A 20 -13.93 -13.62 -1.69
C ILE A 20 -13.97 -13.48 -0.16
N TYR A 21 -12.86 -13.82 0.48
CA TYR A 21 -12.67 -13.79 1.93
C TYR A 21 -11.34 -13.14 2.29
N ALA A 22 -11.28 -12.54 3.48
CA ALA A 22 -10.04 -12.04 4.03
C ALA A 22 -9.16 -13.22 4.53
N ALA A 23 -7.90 -13.21 4.12
CA ALA A 23 -6.88 -14.15 4.56
C ALA A 23 -5.61 -13.40 4.97
N ARG A 24 -4.70 -14.10 5.63
CA ARG A 24 -3.33 -13.65 5.87
C ARG A 24 -2.37 -14.61 5.19
N GLN A 25 -1.41 -14.04 4.48
CA GLN A 25 -0.28 -14.78 3.92
C GLN A 25 0.92 -14.60 4.86
N TRP A 26 1.52 -15.70 5.27
CA TRP A 26 2.77 -15.75 6.00
C TRP A 26 3.95 -15.66 5.02
N PRO A 27 5.13 -15.19 5.44
CA PRO A 27 6.29 -15.05 4.56
C PRO A 27 6.81 -16.41 4.04
N ASP A 28 6.45 -17.51 4.72
CA ASP A 28 6.72 -18.88 4.28
C ASP A 28 5.80 -19.33 3.12
N GLY A 29 4.79 -18.54 2.76
CA GLY A 29 3.77 -18.86 1.76
C GLY A 29 2.53 -19.56 2.31
N ASP A 30 2.48 -19.80 3.63
CA ASP A 30 1.29 -20.32 4.28
C ASP A 30 0.13 -19.30 4.24
N ILE A 31 -1.08 -19.77 3.96
CA ILE A 31 -2.28 -18.93 3.89
C ILE A 31 -3.23 -19.35 5.00
N GLN A 32 -3.72 -18.38 5.76
CA GLN A 32 -4.71 -18.64 6.80
C GLN A 32 -5.87 -17.65 6.71
N MET A 33 -7.08 -18.18 6.51
CA MET A 33 -8.29 -17.37 6.50
C MET A 33 -8.52 -16.66 7.84
N ILE A 34 -9.08 -15.47 7.76
CA ILE A 34 -9.39 -14.64 8.94
C ILE A 34 -10.90 -14.63 9.14
N GLY A 35 -11.36 -15.16 10.27
CA GLY A 35 -12.77 -15.09 10.69
C GLY A 35 -13.68 -16.18 10.11
N SER A 36 -13.17 -17.12 9.32
CA SER A 36 -13.92 -18.31 8.86
C SER A 36 -12.98 -19.45 8.51
N ASP A 37 -13.28 -20.66 8.96
CA ASP A 37 -12.48 -21.87 8.68
C ASP A 37 -12.93 -22.59 7.40
N SER A 38 -14.11 -22.25 6.88
CA SER A 38 -14.73 -22.92 5.73
C SER A 38 -15.70 -22.00 4.97
N CYS A 39 -15.91 -22.32 3.69
CA CYS A 39 -16.86 -21.60 2.85
C CYS A 39 -18.30 -22.03 3.23
N PRO A 40 -19.29 -21.11 3.21
CA PRO A 40 -20.71 -21.46 3.37
C PRO A 40 -21.22 -22.42 2.27
N CYS A 41 -20.50 -22.52 1.16
CA CYS A 41 -20.73 -23.48 0.10
C CYS A 41 -20.29 -24.92 0.43
N GLY A 42 -19.58 -25.13 1.55
CA GLY A 42 -19.06 -26.44 1.99
C GLY A 42 -17.68 -26.81 1.41
N SER A 43 -17.05 -25.91 0.65
CA SER A 43 -15.70 -26.11 0.13
C SER A 43 -14.64 -25.57 1.09
N THR A 44 -13.49 -26.24 1.15
CA THR A 44 -12.30 -25.81 1.91
C THR A 44 -11.12 -25.49 1.00
N ASP A 45 -11.39 -25.36 -0.29
CA ASP A 45 -10.41 -25.13 -1.33
C ASP A 45 -10.40 -23.63 -1.67
N PHE A 46 -9.31 -22.97 -1.29
CA PHE A 46 -9.14 -21.54 -1.43
C PHE A 46 -7.83 -21.23 -2.13
N VAL A 47 -7.85 -20.22 -2.99
CA VAL A 47 -6.67 -19.71 -3.71
C VAL A 47 -6.50 -18.23 -3.40
N LEU A 48 -5.26 -17.76 -3.30
CA LEU A 48 -5.01 -16.32 -3.18
C LEU A 48 -5.50 -15.60 -4.43
N VAL A 49 -6.14 -14.47 -4.22
CA VAL A 49 -6.35 -13.46 -5.26
C VAL A 49 -5.18 -12.52 -5.11
N ASP A 50 -4.21 -12.67 -6.02
CA ASP A 50 -3.12 -11.71 -6.18
C ASP A 50 -3.77 -10.39 -6.62
N ASP A 51 -3.82 -9.43 -5.71
CA ASP A 51 -4.03 -8.04 -6.10
C ASP A 51 -2.64 -7.62 -6.61
N GLU A 52 -2.39 -7.76 -7.92
CA GLU A 52 -1.14 -7.34 -8.60
C GLU A 52 -0.82 -5.83 -8.41
N ASP A 53 -1.55 -5.14 -7.51
CA ASP A 53 -1.51 -3.73 -7.18
C ASP A 53 -1.06 -3.42 -5.73
N ASP A 54 -0.87 -4.42 -4.83
CA ASP A 54 -0.17 -4.17 -3.55
C ASP A 54 1.35 -4.25 -3.77
N ASP A 55 1.85 -3.24 -4.49
CA ASP A 55 3.23 -2.78 -4.45
C ASP A 55 3.59 -2.36 -3.01
N GLY A 56 3.71 -3.34 -2.11
CA GLY A 56 4.49 -3.27 -0.86
C GLY A 56 5.99 -3.11 -1.12
N GLY A 57 6.38 -2.90 -2.38
CA GLY A 57 7.63 -2.28 -2.76
C GLY A 57 7.70 -0.88 -2.19
N ARG A 58 8.45 -0.76 -1.10
CA ARG A 58 9.23 0.43 -0.73
C ARG A 58 10.07 0.89 -1.94
N ALA A 59 9.46 1.42 -2.99
CA ALA A 59 10.12 2.30 -3.91
C ALA A 59 10.17 3.63 -3.18
N ALA A 60 11.31 3.85 -2.52
CA ALA A 60 11.77 5.19 -2.22
C ALA A 60 11.64 6.03 -3.50
N ILE A 61 10.53 6.74 -3.64
CA ILE A 61 10.58 8.04 -4.29
C ILE A 61 10.93 9.07 -3.22
N GLU A 62 12.05 8.85 -2.54
CA GLU A 62 12.97 9.96 -2.32
C GLU A 62 13.45 10.39 -3.71
N THR A 63 12.63 11.16 -4.40
CA THR A 63 13.11 12.10 -5.40
C THR A 63 12.71 13.47 -4.90
N GLU A 64 13.32 13.83 -3.78
CA GLU A 64 13.67 15.22 -3.53
C GLU A 64 15.08 15.44 -4.12
N PRO A 65 15.19 15.90 -5.38
CA PRO A 65 16.31 16.76 -5.69
C PRO A 65 15.86 17.99 -6.47
N GLY A 66 16.22 19.15 -5.93
CA GLY A 66 16.04 20.47 -6.52
C GLY A 66 15.55 21.44 -5.46
N ARG A 67 16.30 21.66 -4.37
CA ARG A 67 17.40 22.64 -4.35
C ARG A 67 17.07 23.87 -5.19
N GLU A 68 16.53 24.86 -4.48
CA GLU A 68 16.93 26.26 -4.54
C GLU A 68 17.98 26.59 -5.60
N SER A 69 17.64 27.42 -6.60
CA SER A 69 18.51 28.50 -7.04
C SER A 69 17.75 29.62 -7.77
N ASP A 70 18.14 30.85 -7.44
CA ASP A 70 18.23 32.03 -8.32
C ASP A 70 16.95 32.77 -8.71
N GLY A 71 16.54 33.66 -7.80
CA GLY A 71 15.73 34.84 -8.08
C GLY A 71 16.13 35.99 -7.17
N ASP A 72 17.43 36.29 -7.14
CA ASP A 72 17.96 37.57 -6.71
C ASP A 72 17.45 38.65 -7.70
N ASP A 73 16.45 39.43 -7.30
CA ASP A 73 16.11 40.72 -7.94
C ASP A 73 15.72 41.71 -6.83
N ASP A 74 16.73 42.06 -6.02
CA ASP A 74 16.88 43.37 -5.36
C ASP A 74 17.11 44.45 -6.45
N PRO A 75 16.76 45.75 -6.30
CA PRO A 75 16.06 46.49 -5.25
C PRO A 75 14.91 47.40 -5.77
N SER A 76 14.26 48.08 -4.83
CA SER A 76 13.34 49.22 -5.03
C SER A 76 13.89 50.31 -5.97
N PRO A 77 13.00 51.06 -6.66
CA PRO A 77 12.97 52.48 -6.35
C PRO A 77 11.57 53.12 -6.29
N ASP A 78 11.38 53.88 -5.22
CA ASP A 78 10.72 55.18 -5.14
C ASP A 78 9.28 55.35 -5.69
N ARG A 79 8.34 55.57 -4.77
CA ARG A 79 7.63 56.86 -4.72
C ARG A 79 6.88 57.08 -3.40
N THR A 80 7.52 57.88 -2.56
CA THR A 80 6.86 58.68 -1.53
C THR A 80 6.05 59.82 -2.18
N THR A 81 4.92 60.15 -1.55
CA THR A 81 4.07 61.36 -1.69
C THR A 81 2.82 61.29 -2.60
N ALA A 82 1.66 61.20 -1.95
CA ALA A 82 0.37 61.80 -2.36
C ALA A 82 -0.29 62.27 -1.04
N GLU A 83 -0.02 63.53 -0.68
CA GLU A 83 -1.00 64.65 -0.62
C GLU A 83 -1.98 64.59 0.56
#